data_AF-A0AAE6FXM4-F1
#
_entry.id   AF-A0AAE6FXM4-F1
#
_cell.length_a   1.000
_cell.length_b   1.000
_cell.length_c   1.000
_cell.angle_alpha   90.00
_cell.angle_beta   90.00
_cell.angle_gamma   90.00
#
_symmetry.space_group_name_H-M   'P 1'
#
loop_
_entity.id
_entity.type
_entity.pdbx_description
1 polymer ?
#
loop_
_entity_poly.entity_id
_entity_poly.type
_entity_poly.pdbx_seq_one_letter_code
_entity_poly.pdbx_strand_id
1 'polypeptide(L)'
;MSVHWKSRLPLATSAGSPRKRGYRGSLLLVVALVGVQAACSRRSDSTPPEGAAPVAAAAPSSDSEASVKTSVGTYEDVWCEGLTPERCGDFTDKCIRQTYCDGQQFCSSRGNRPRDHVCGSEGTAGLAEPCCEGLVARCGNLTSEGACEPQQSSTDVLKCLACGDGVCGVLEQRCNCPEDCEVTKARPRIRYRGHSPEGPSANARDVPAGVKRPGQCLEALDAADPVRLCLMRWASDVLGRTDVQELRQAETIAPFTAFDLDLLACLYEEDGRGSRVPRKQCLETLMLRTNDARLQKLLNP
;
A
#
# COMPACT_ATOMS: atom_id res chain seq x y z
N MET A 1 16.88 60.06 44.03
CA MET A 1 17.93 59.74 43.02
C MET A 1 18.95 58.81 43.67
N SER A 2 19.62 58.01 42.84
CA SER A 2 19.96 56.60 43.06
C SER A 2 20.94 56.19 44.17
N VAL A 3 20.77 54.89 44.42
CA VAL A 3 21.28 53.90 45.37
C VAL A 3 22.81 53.69 45.38
N HIS A 4 23.25 53.24 46.56
CA HIS A 4 24.59 52.87 47.02
C HIS A 4 25.18 51.55 46.48
N TRP A 5 26.51 51.59 46.38
CA TRP A 5 27.57 50.63 46.77
C TRP A 5 27.67 49.16 46.27
N LYS A 6 28.96 48.86 46.05
CA LYS A 6 29.72 47.73 45.49
C LYS A 6 29.69 46.38 46.23
N SER A 7 30.11 45.38 45.44
CA SER A 7 31.16 44.35 45.71
C SER A 7 30.67 42.90 45.90
N ARG A 8 31.14 42.00 45.03
CA ARG A 8 31.87 40.75 45.35
C ARG A 8 32.48 40.09 44.08
N LEU A 9 33.76 39.75 44.19
CA LEU A 9 34.61 38.83 43.40
C LEU A 9 34.16 37.35 43.61
N PRO A 10 34.62 36.29 42.86
CA PRO A 10 36.02 35.95 42.47
C PRO A 10 36.21 35.48 40.99
N LEU A 11 37.39 35.56 40.36
CA LEU A 11 38.67 34.80 40.48
C LEU A 11 38.62 33.34 39.95
N ALA A 12 39.55 33.07 39.03
CA ALA A 12 39.75 31.88 38.20
C ALA A 12 40.41 30.69 38.93
N THR A 13 40.34 29.48 38.35
CA THR A 13 41.51 28.69 37.83
C THR A 13 41.25 27.18 37.68
N SER A 14 41.77 26.61 36.57
CA SER A 14 42.35 25.25 36.41
C SER A 14 41.39 24.04 36.49
N ALA A 15 41.59 22.86 35.89
CA ALA A 15 42.65 22.22 35.10
C ALA A 15 42.08 20.97 34.37
N GLY A 16 42.77 20.50 33.32
CA GLY A 16 42.96 19.05 33.12
C GLY A 16 42.47 18.40 31.82
N SER A 17 43.36 18.30 30.84
CA SER A 17 43.45 17.17 29.88
C SER A 17 44.15 15.97 30.57
N PRO A 18 44.43 14.77 29.96
CA PRO A 18 44.04 14.19 28.66
C PRO A 18 43.68 12.67 28.74
N ARG A 19 43.37 12.00 27.60
CA ARG A 19 44.08 10.78 27.13
C ARG A 19 43.57 10.23 25.79
N LYS A 20 44.49 10.19 24.82
CA LYS A 20 44.45 9.37 23.61
C LYS A 20 44.66 7.90 23.96
N ARG A 21 43.95 6.99 23.28
CA ARG A 21 44.45 5.65 22.93
C ARG A 21 44.01 5.35 21.51
N GLY A 22 45.00 5.21 20.63
CA GLY A 22 44.82 4.63 19.31
C GLY A 22 44.89 3.11 19.38
N TYR A 23 44.27 2.45 18.40
CA TYR A 23 44.67 1.13 17.93
C TYR A 23 44.68 1.15 16.40
N ARG A 24 45.77 0.63 15.84
CA ARG A 24 46.09 0.47 14.42
C ARG A 24 45.89 -1.00 14.01
N GLY A 25 45.63 -1.22 12.72
CA GLY A 25 45.88 -2.48 11.98
C GLY A 25 44.65 -3.40 11.89
N SER A 26 44.33 -4.08 10.78
CA SER A 26 45.04 -4.32 9.53
C SER A 26 44.07 -4.74 8.41
N LEU A 27 44.56 -4.55 7.19
CA LEU A 27 44.09 -4.94 5.86
C LEU A 27 44.08 -6.48 5.66
N LEU A 28 43.09 -7.06 4.95
CA LEU A 28 43.27 -7.90 3.74
C LEU A 28 41.97 -8.60 3.23
N LEU A 29 41.86 -8.57 1.89
CA LEU A 29 40.97 -9.26 0.94
C LEU A 29 40.76 -10.76 1.18
N VAL A 30 39.60 -11.31 0.76
CA VAL A 30 39.50 -12.43 -0.22
C VAL A 30 38.15 -12.36 -0.96
N VAL A 31 38.22 -12.34 -2.29
CA VAL A 31 37.14 -12.60 -3.26
C VAL A 31 37.01 -14.11 -3.46
N ALA A 32 35.78 -14.65 -3.46
CA ALA A 32 35.51 -15.97 -4.02
C ALA A 32 34.11 -16.00 -4.67
N LEU A 33 34.12 -15.89 -6.00
CA LEU A 33 33.04 -16.30 -6.90
C LEU A 33 33.05 -17.83 -7.00
N VAL A 34 31.92 -18.48 -6.73
CA VAL A 34 31.67 -19.84 -7.22
C VAL A 34 30.25 -19.88 -7.76
N GLY A 35 30.16 -19.90 -9.10
CA GLY A 35 28.95 -20.27 -9.81
C GLY A 35 28.75 -21.78 -9.77
N VAL A 36 27.50 -22.21 -9.69
CA VAL A 36 27.10 -23.59 -9.96
C VAL A 36 26.08 -23.55 -11.08
N GLN A 37 26.50 -24.10 -12.23
CA GLN A 37 25.68 -24.31 -13.41
C GLN A 37 24.66 -25.41 -13.13
N ALA A 38 23.38 -25.12 -13.39
CA ALA A 38 22.34 -26.13 -13.48
C ALA A 38 22.51 -26.90 -14.79
N ALA A 39 22.87 -28.18 -14.69
CA ALA A 39 22.89 -29.09 -15.84
C ALA A 39 21.45 -29.52 -16.18
N CYS A 40 20.99 -29.15 -17.37
CA CYS A 40 19.85 -29.77 -18.03
C CYS A 40 20.20 -31.22 -18.36
N SER A 41 19.34 -32.17 -17.97
CA SER A 41 19.38 -33.53 -18.51
C SER A 41 17.99 -33.90 -19.04
N ARG A 42 17.87 -33.87 -20.37
CA ARG A 42 16.83 -34.58 -21.12
C ARG A 42 17.15 -36.06 -21.07
N ARG A 43 16.14 -36.91 -20.81
CA ARG A 43 16.16 -38.29 -21.31
C ARG A 43 14.76 -38.72 -21.74
N SER A 44 14.66 -39.02 -23.03
CA SER A 44 13.54 -39.65 -23.71
C SER A 44 13.42 -41.14 -23.37
N ASP A 45 12.30 -41.68 -23.83
CA ASP A 45 11.94 -43.09 -24.07
C ASP A 45 11.30 -43.86 -22.92
N SER A 46 10.00 -44.11 -23.06
CA SER A 46 9.52 -45.45 -23.43
C SER A 46 8.01 -45.46 -23.71
N THR A 47 7.65 -45.96 -24.89
CA THR A 47 6.31 -46.28 -25.42
C THR A 47 5.75 -47.60 -24.82
N PRO A 48 4.50 -48.02 -25.14
CA PRO A 48 3.47 -48.52 -24.20
C PRO A 48 3.31 -50.05 -24.22
N PRO A 49 2.28 -50.62 -23.57
CA PRO A 49 1.74 -51.92 -23.96
C PRO A 49 0.35 -51.84 -24.60
N GLU A 50 0.21 -52.67 -25.64
CA GLU A 50 -0.97 -53.03 -26.42
C GLU A 50 -2.08 -53.74 -25.61
N GLY A 51 -3.30 -53.73 -26.16
CA GLY A 51 -4.40 -54.58 -25.72
C GLY A 51 -5.61 -54.60 -26.66
N ALA A 52 -5.52 -55.49 -27.66
CA ALA A 52 -6.61 -56.23 -28.35
C ALA A 52 -7.60 -55.52 -29.32
N ALA A 53 -7.70 -56.14 -30.51
CA ALA A 53 -8.47 -55.82 -31.71
C ALA A 53 -9.83 -56.60 -31.76
N PRO A 54 -10.46 -56.87 -32.93
CA PRO A 54 -11.11 -55.99 -33.92
C PRO A 54 -12.56 -56.44 -34.25
N VAL A 55 -13.36 -55.61 -34.95
CA VAL A 55 -14.39 -56.13 -35.89
C VAL A 55 -14.47 -55.22 -37.11
N ALA A 56 -14.37 -55.85 -38.29
CA ALA A 56 -14.52 -55.24 -39.61
C ALA A 56 -15.92 -55.51 -40.18
N ALA A 57 -16.46 -54.59 -41.00
CA ALA A 57 -17.07 -54.90 -42.30
C ALA A 57 -17.62 -53.64 -43.04
N ALA A 58 -17.08 -53.45 -44.25
CA ALA A 58 -17.70 -53.04 -45.52
C ALA A 58 -18.35 -51.63 -45.73
N ALA A 59 -17.93 -51.00 -46.84
CA ALA A 59 -18.43 -49.78 -47.50
C ALA A 59 -19.36 -50.12 -48.70
N PRO A 60 -19.73 -49.24 -49.68
CA PRO A 60 -19.77 -47.76 -49.80
C PRO A 60 -21.12 -47.22 -50.41
N SER A 61 -21.12 -45.94 -50.88
CA SER A 61 -22.12 -45.19 -51.72
C SER A 61 -23.27 -44.48 -50.99
N SER A 62 -23.76 -43.30 -51.38
CA SER A 62 -23.32 -42.18 -52.23
C SER A 62 -24.28 -41.01 -51.96
N ASP A 63 -23.86 -39.81 -52.37
CA ASP A 63 -24.68 -38.61 -52.66
C ASP A 63 -25.18 -37.73 -51.51
N SER A 64 -24.53 -36.56 -51.46
CA SER A 64 -25.15 -35.25 -51.61
C SER A 64 -26.41 -34.97 -50.78
N GLU A 65 -26.26 -34.12 -49.77
CA GLU A 65 -26.72 -32.73 -49.91
C GLU A 65 -26.30 -31.88 -48.72
N ALA A 66 -26.01 -30.63 -49.03
CA ALA A 66 -25.60 -29.60 -48.11
C ALA A 66 -26.61 -29.43 -46.97
N SER A 67 -26.11 -29.58 -45.75
CA SER A 67 -26.58 -28.72 -44.67
C SER A 67 -25.38 -28.46 -43.78
N VAL A 68 -24.68 -27.37 -44.11
CA VAL A 68 -23.84 -26.66 -43.14
C VAL A 68 -24.79 -26.23 -42.03
N LYS A 69 -25.06 -27.14 -41.10
CA LYS A 69 -25.42 -26.76 -39.75
C LYS A 69 -24.19 -26.05 -39.24
N THR A 70 -24.24 -24.73 -39.32
CA THR A 70 -23.49 -23.84 -38.45
C THR A 70 -23.76 -24.36 -37.04
N SER A 71 -22.88 -25.25 -36.59
CA SER A 71 -22.78 -25.59 -35.19
C SER A 71 -22.47 -24.27 -34.53
N VAL A 72 -23.50 -23.68 -33.92
CA VAL A 72 -23.34 -22.69 -32.88
C VAL A 72 -22.44 -23.38 -31.86
N GLY A 73 -21.13 -23.12 -32.01
CA GLY A 73 -20.12 -23.63 -31.11
C GLY A 73 -20.53 -23.17 -29.74
N THR A 74 -20.83 -24.14 -28.90
CA THR A 74 -20.85 -23.98 -27.45
C THR A 74 -19.68 -23.08 -27.07
N TYR A 75 -19.98 -21.97 -26.40
CA TYR A 75 -19.01 -20.97 -25.95
C TYR A 75 -17.70 -21.65 -25.52
N GLU A 76 -16.67 -21.63 -26.36
CA GLU A 76 -15.35 -22.10 -25.91
C GLU A 76 -14.92 -21.17 -24.80
N ASP A 77 -14.70 -21.72 -23.61
CA ASP A 77 -14.11 -21.01 -22.49
C ASP A 77 -12.68 -20.63 -22.89
N VAL A 78 -12.50 -19.36 -23.29
CA VAL A 78 -11.19 -18.84 -23.66
C VAL A 78 -10.43 -18.54 -22.37
N TRP A 79 -9.38 -19.30 -22.10
CA TRP A 79 -8.46 -19.07 -21.00
C TRP A 79 -7.43 -18.00 -21.40
N CYS A 80 -7.67 -16.74 -21.01
CA CYS A 80 -6.86 -15.60 -21.44
C CYS A 80 -5.44 -15.60 -20.85
N GLU A 81 -5.27 -16.06 -19.61
CA GLU A 81 -4.02 -15.98 -18.83
C GLU A 81 -2.92 -16.92 -19.37
N GLY A 82 -3.28 -17.84 -20.27
CA GLY A 82 -2.37 -18.75 -20.96
C GLY A 82 -2.05 -18.31 -22.39
N LEU A 83 -2.65 -17.21 -22.87
CA LEU A 83 -2.37 -16.66 -24.19
C LEU A 83 -1.14 -15.77 -24.16
N THR A 84 -0.37 -15.79 -25.24
CA THR A 84 0.67 -14.79 -25.46
C THR A 84 0.03 -13.42 -25.75
N PRO A 85 0.74 -12.30 -25.52
CA PRO A 85 0.21 -10.96 -25.80
C PRO A 85 -0.26 -10.75 -27.26
N GLU A 86 0.35 -11.45 -28.20
CA GLU A 86 0.00 -11.42 -29.63
C GLU A 86 -1.35 -12.10 -29.86
N ARG A 87 -1.52 -13.33 -29.32
CA ARG A 87 -2.76 -14.12 -29.44
C ARG A 87 -3.92 -13.52 -28.66
N CYS A 88 -3.65 -12.65 -27.70
CA CYS A 88 -4.68 -11.94 -26.94
C CYS A 88 -5.61 -11.13 -27.86
N GLY A 89 -5.08 -10.60 -28.97
CA GLY A 89 -5.84 -9.82 -29.96
C GLY A 89 -6.87 -10.64 -30.74
N ASP A 90 -6.75 -11.96 -30.75
CA ASP A 90 -7.70 -12.84 -31.45
C ASP A 90 -9.01 -12.98 -30.67
N PHE A 91 -9.00 -12.64 -29.38
CA PHE A 91 -10.12 -12.82 -28.45
C PHE A 91 -10.49 -11.51 -27.76
N THR A 92 -10.51 -10.39 -28.49
CA THR A 92 -10.85 -9.05 -27.94
C THR A 92 -12.21 -8.98 -27.26
N ASP A 93 -13.07 -9.97 -27.47
CA ASP A 93 -14.37 -10.03 -26.79
C ASP A 93 -14.26 -10.50 -25.32
N LYS A 94 -13.26 -11.32 -25.01
CA LYS A 94 -13.09 -12.00 -23.73
C LYS A 94 -11.81 -11.60 -23.00
N CYS A 95 -10.76 -11.32 -23.77
CA CYS A 95 -9.42 -11.07 -23.28
C CYS A 95 -8.97 -9.64 -23.55
N ILE A 96 -8.08 -9.15 -22.70
CA ILE A 96 -7.50 -7.82 -22.79
C ILE A 96 -5.99 -7.91 -22.56
N ARG A 97 -5.22 -7.17 -23.37
CA ARG A 97 -3.77 -7.08 -23.21
C ARG A 97 -3.44 -5.98 -22.22
N GLN A 98 -2.58 -6.28 -21.26
CA GLN A 98 -2.18 -5.40 -20.17
C GLN A 98 -0.66 -5.34 -20.07
N THR A 99 -0.15 -4.46 -19.22
CA THR A 99 1.28 -4.20 -19.05
C THR A 99 1.67 -4.31 -17.58
N TYR A 100 2.72 -5.08 -17.30
CA TYR A 100 3.40 -5.15 -16.00
C TYR A 100 4.29 -3.92 -15.78
N CYS A 101 4.77 -3.75 -14.55
CA CYS A 101 5.63 -2.62 -14.16
C CYS A 101 6.99 -2.59 -14.87
N ASP A 102 7.50 -3.73 -15.32
CA ASP A 102 8.74 -3.84 -16.10
C ASP A 102 8.54 -3.60 -17.60
N GLY A 103 7.30 -3.29 -18.02
CA GLY A 103 6.93 -3.06 -19.42
C GLY A 103 6.58 -4.33 -20.19
N GLN A 104 6.67 -5.52 -19.59
CA GLN A 104 6.23 -6.76 -20.23
C GLN A 104 4.71 -6.76 -20.40
N GLN A 105 4.26 -7.21 -21.56
CA GLN A 105 2.83 -7.36 -21.84
C GLN A 105 2.34 -8.74 -21.42
N PHE A 106 1.08 -8.82 -21.02
CA PHE A 106 0.40 -10.07 -20.72
C PHE A 106 -1.06 -10.02 -21.16
N CYS A 107 -1.67 -11.20 -21.29
CA CYS A 107 -3.09 -11.33 -21.57
C CYS A 107 -3.84 -11.73 -20.31
N SER A 108 -5.00 -11.14 -20.10
CA SER A 108 -5.88 -11.48 -18.97
C SER A 108 -7.34 -11.40 -19.39
N SER A 109 -8.20 -11.99 -18.56
CA SER A 109 -9.64 -11.85 -18.73
C SER A 109 -10.06 -10.39 -18.63
N ARG A 110 -10.89 -9.91 -19.57
CA ARG A 110 -11.41 -8.52 -19.55
C ARG A 110 -12.27 -8.25 -18.31
N GLY A 111 -12.93 -9.28 -17.78
CA GLY A 111 -13.86 -9.16 -16.67
C GLY A 111 -14.98 -8.17 -16.99
N ASN A 112 -15.32 -7.29 -16.04
CA ASN A 112 -16.36 -6.28 -16.18
C ASN A 112 -15.86 -4.95 -16.78
N ARG A 113 -14.67 -4.90 -17.39
CA ARG A 113 -14.19 -3.66 -18.02
C ARG A 113 -15.02 -3.33 -19.25
N PRO A 114 -15.60 -2.11 -19.32
CA PRO A 114 -16.31 -1.68 -20.52
C PRO A 114 -15.37 -1.65 -21.73
N ARG A 115 -15.90 -1.93 -22.92
CA ARG A 115 -15.11 -1.97 -24.17
C ARG A 115 -14.96 -0.62 -24.84
N ASP A 116 -15.84 0.30 -24.48
CA ASP A 116 -15.96 1.65 -25.01
C ASP A 116 -15.13 2.67 -24.20
N HIS A 117 -14.52 2.23 -23.10
CA HIS A 117 -13.57 3.06 -22.37
C HIS A 117 -12.31 3.30 -23.22
N VAL A 118 -12.05 4.56 -23.52
CA VAL A 118 -10.87 5.00 -24.28
C VAL A 118 -9.65 5.16 -23.37
N CYS A 119 -9.87 5.27 -22.05
CA CYS A 119 -8.83 5.47 -21.06
C CYS A 119 -9.19 4.87 -19.70
N GLY A 120 -8.16 4.60 -18.89
CA GLY A 120 -8.27 4.11 -17.52
C GLY A 120 -8.51 5.23 -16.51
N SER A 121 -9.55 5.08 -15.69
CA SER A 121 -9.81 5.95 -14.53
C SER A 121 -8.81 5.71 -13.40
N GLU A 122 -8.79 6.60 -12.39
CA GLU A 122 -7.90 6.47 -11.23
C GLU A 122 -8.03 5.09 -10.58
N GLY A 123 -6.89 4.47 -10.24
CA GLY A 123 -6.83 3.13 -9.68
C GLY A 123 -6.99 1.99 -10.69
N THR A 124 -7.28 2.27 -11.97
CA THR A 124 -7.27 1.24 -13.02
C THR A 124 -5.88 0.61 -13.09
N ALA A 125 -5.81 -0.68 -12.78
CA ALA A 125 -4.58 -1.47 -12.74
C ALA A 125 -4.40 -2.28 -14.04
N GLY A 126 -3.18 -2.61 -14.45
CA GLY A 126 -2.98 -3.41 -15.67
C GLY A 126 -3.51 -2.67 -16.89
N LEU A 127 -2.75 -1.67 -17.31
CA LEU A 127 -3.17 -0.68 -18.29
C LEU A 127 -3.27 -1.28 -19.68
N ALA A 128 -4.51 -1.52 -20.12
CA ALA A 128 -4.82 -1.91 -21.49
C ALA A 128 -5.00 -0.69 -22.40
N GLU A 129 -5.59 0.37 -21.84
CA GLU A 129 -5.68 1.70 -22.42
C GLU A 129 -4.73 2.67 -21.68
N PRO A 130 -4.37 3.83 -22.29
CA PRO A 130 -3.70 4.90 -21.55
C PRO A 130 -4.56 5.39 -20.37
N CYS A 131 -3.92 6.00 -19.38
CA CYS A 131 -4.64 6.69 -18.32
C CYS A 131 -5.40 7.90 -18.86
N CYS A 132 -6.55 8.21 -18.26
CA CYS A 132 -7.33 9.39 -18.62
C CYS A 132 -6.54 10.69 -18.33
N GLU A 133 -6.97 11.79 -18.94
CA GLU A 133 -6.34 13.11 -18.75
C GLU A 133 -6.18 13.46 -17.26
N GLY A 134 -5.02 14.00 -16.88
CA GLY A 134 -4.66 14.30 -15.50
C GLY A 134 -4.12 13.12 -14.69
N LEU A 135 -4.09 11.90 -15.26
CA LEU A 135 -3.55 10.72 -14.59
C LEU A 135 -2.27 10.23 -15.26
N VAL A 136 -1.39 9.64 -14.47
CA VAL A 136 -0.13 9.04 -14.91
C VAL A 136 -0.07 7.56 -14.55
N ALA A 137 0.49 6.76 -15.45
CA ALA A 137 0.76 5.35 -15.26
C ALA A 137 1.99 5.17 -14.37
N ARG A 138 1.82 4.61 -13.16
CA ARG A 138 2.91 4.44 -12.20
C ARG A 138 2.90 3.05 -11.57
N CYS A 139 4.09 2.67 -11.12
CA CYS A 139 4.32 1.56 -10.22
C CYS A 139 5.03 2.06 -8.97
N GLY A 140 5.23 1.18 -8.00
CA GLY A 140 5.86 1.50 -6.75
C GLY A 140 4.99 1.10 -5.57
N ASN A 141 5.58 0.35 -4.66
CA ASN A 141 4.99 -0.02 -3.39
C ASN A 141 5.97 0.25 -2.25
N LEU A 142 5.43 0.49 -1.06
CA LEU A 142 6.18 0.51 0.18
C LEU A 142 6.32 -0.91 0.71
N THR A 143 7.55 -1.32 1.01
CA THR A 143 7.76 -2.54 1.79
C THR A 143 7.37 -2.33 3.24
N SER A 144 7.24 -3.41 4.01
CA SER A 144 7.03 -3.34 5.47
C SER A 144 8.16 -2.61 6.20
N GLU A 145 9.36 -2.58 5.62
CA GLU A 145 10.52 -1.85 6.14
C GLU A 145 10.56 -0.38 5.68
N GLY A 146 9.58 0.04 4.88
CA GLY A 146 9.48 1.39 4.32
C GLY A 146 10.40 1.64 3.13
N ALA A 147 11.04 0.62 2.55
CA ALA A 147 11.78 0.79 1.31
C ALA A 147 10.82 1.02 0.13
N CYS A 148 11.26 1.80 -0.84
CA CYS A 148 10.54 1.98 -2.10
C CYS A 148 10.98 0.93 -3.10
N GLU A 149 10.06 0.04 -3.46
CA GLU A 149 10.27 -0.94 -4.51
C GLU A 149 9.39 -0.56 -5.70
N PRO A 150 9.99 -0.18 -6.85
CA PRO A 150 9.21 0.13 -8.05
C PRO A 150 8.38 -1.08 -8.51
N GLN A 151 8.79 -2.29 -8.13
CA GLN A 151 8.12 -3.56 -8.41
C GLN A 151 8.50 -4.56 -7.29
N GLN A 152 7.52 -5.02 -6.49
CA GLN A 152 7.72 -6.06 -5.48
C GLN A 152 7.74 -7.45 -6.11
N SER A 153 6.94 -7.64 -7.17
CA SER A 153 6.85 -8.90 -7.90
C SER A 153 6.88 -8.67 -9.40
N SER A 154 7.41 -9.64 -10.16
CA SER A 154 7.38 -9.60 -11.63
C SER A 154 5.97 -9.47 -12.22
N THR A 155 4.93 -9.74 -11.41
CA THR A 155 3.52 -9.66 -11.77
C THR A 155 2.84 -8.35 -11.35
N ASP A 156 3.56 -7.41 -10.73
CA ASP A 156 2.98 -6.11 -10.40
C ASP A 156 2.65 -5.34 -11.68
N VAL A 157 1.54 -4.61 -11.63
CA VAL A 157 0.99 -3.89 -12.78
C VAL A 157 0.94 -2.39 -12.54
N LEU A 158 1.07 -1.63 -13.63
CA LEU A 158 0.87 -0.19 -13.64
C LEU A 158 -0.53 0.18 -13.16
N LYS A 159 -0.65 1.29 -12.45
CA LYS A 159 -1.93 1.90 -12.05
C LYS A 159 -1.99 3.35 -12.52
N CYS A 160 -3.18 3.80 -12.91
CA CYS A 160 -3.43 5.22 -13.15
C CYS A 160 -3.59 5.97 -11.83
N LEU A 161 -2.74 6.97 -11.59
CA LEU A 161 -2.70 7.78 -10.37
C LEU A 161 -2.71 9.27 -10.73
N ALA A 162 -3.17 10.12 -9.80
CA ALA A 162 -3.26 11.56 -10.00
C ALA A 162 -1.96 12.30 -9.64
N CYS A 163 -0.80 11.65 -9.80
CA CYS A 163 0.46 12.24 -9.35
C CYS A 163 0.77 13.58 -10.07
N GLY A 164 1.31 14.53 -9.32
CA GLY A 164 1.71 15.86 -9.75
C GLY A 164 0.68 16.96 -9.48
N ASP A 165 -0.44 16.64 -8.83
CA ASP A 165 -1.48 17.62 -8.47
C ASP A 165 -1.21 18.34 -7.12
N GLY A 166 -0.16 17.93 -6.40
CA GLY A 166 0.24 18.47 -5.10
C GLY A 166 -0.58 17.93 -3.92
N VAL A 167 -1.44 16.93 -4.13
CA VAL A 167 -2.26 16.26 -3.12
C VAL A 167 -1.89 14.80 -3.08
N CYS A 168 -1.41 14.31 -1.94
CA CYS A 168 -1.13 12.89 -1.75
C CYS A 168 -2.43 12.13 -1.46
N GLY A 169 -2.99 11.50 -2.50
CA GLY A 169 -4.26 10.78 -2.46
C GLY A 169 -4.21 9.42 -1.74
N VAL A 170 -5.35 8.73 -1.74
CA VAL A 170 -5.53 7.39 -1.14
C VAL A 170 -4.79 6.27 -1.85
N LEU A 171 -4.61 6.37 -3.17
CA LEU A 171 -3.90 5.38 -3.99
C LEU A 171 -2.41 5.73 -4.19
N GLU A 172 -2.02 6.88 -3.67
CA GLU A 172 -0.71 7.48 -3.85
C GLU A 172 0.12 7.34 -2.58
N GLN A 173 1.41 7.20 -2.76
CA GLN A 173 2.39 7.09 -1.69
C GLN A 173 3.77 7.47 -2.23
N ARG A 174 4.75 7.67 -1.34
CA ARG A 174 6.06 8.25 -1.70
C ARG A 174 6.85 7.48 -2.78
N CYS A 175 6.55 6.22 -3.04
CA CYS A 175 7.24 5.37 -4.01
C CYS A 175 6.56 5.33 -5.38
N ASN A 176 5.30 5.75 -5.52
CA ASN A 176 4.59 5.82 -6.81
C ASN A 176 4.28 7.26 -7.24
N CYS A 177 4.07 8.17 -6.29
CA CYS A 177 3.93 9.62 -6.47
C CYS A 177 4.82 10.40 -5.47
N PRO A 178 6.16 10.25 -5.52
CA PRO A 178 7.06 11.04 -4.65
C PRO A 178 6.82 12.54 -4.76
N GLU A 179 6.48 13.00 -5.97
CA GLU A 179 6.17 14.39 -6.27
C GLU A 179 5.02 14.96 -5.45
N ASP A 180 4.15 14.17 -4.83
CA ASP A 180 3.04 14.61 -3.95
C ASP A 180 3.19 14.11 -2.51
N CYS A 181 3.75 12.90 -2.35
CA CYS A 181 3.70 12.16 -1.10
C CYS A 181 5.01 12.12 -0.32
N GLU A 182 6.15 12.50 -0.90
CA GLU A 182 7.42 12.48 -0.20
C GLU A 182 7.67 13.78 0.58
N VAL A 183 8.06 13.63 1.85
CA VAL A 183 8.56 14.72 2.68
C VAL A 183 9.98 15.05 2.27
N THR A 184 10.19 16.27 1.79
CA THR A 184 11.51 16.76 1.37
C THR A 184 11.85 18.05 2.08
N LYS A 185 13.09 18.54 1.91
CA LYS A 185 13.46 19.87 2.43
C LYS A 185 12.62 20.99 1.82
N ALA A 186 12.22 20.86 0.56
CA ALA A 186 11.40 21.84 -0.14
C ALA A 186 9.91 21.72 0.26
N ARG A 187 9.46 20.52 0.61
CA ARG A 187 8.10 20.25 1.08
C ARG A 187 8.13 19.45 2.40
N PRO A 188 8.22 20.15 3.54
CA PRO A 188 8.25 19.48 4.85
C PRO A 188 6.88 18.99 5.32
N ARG A 189 5.80 19.33 4.59
CA ARG A 189 4.41 19.01 4.94
C ARG A 189 3.66 18.48 3.73
N ILE A 190 2.85 17.45 3.94
CA ILE A 190 2.13 16.75 2.86
C ILE A 190 0.63 17.11 2.90
N ARG A 191 0.06 17.42 1.74
CA ARG A 191 -1.39 17.63 1.64
C ARG A 191 -2.06 16.30 1.38
N TYR A 192 -2.58 15.66 2.42
CA TYR A 192 -3.27 14.39 2.28
C TYR A 192 -4.76 14.58 1.94
N ARG A 193 -5.34 13.62 1.21
CA ARG A 193 -6.77 13.54 0.94
C ARG A 193 -7.25 12.09 0.92
N GLY A 194 -8.30 11.83 1.70
CA GLY A 194 -9.02 10.55 1.72
C GLY A 194 -10.17 10.48 0.71
N HIS A 195 -10.86 9.35 0.67
CA HIS A 195 -12.00 9.13 -0.23
C HIS A 195 -13.23 9.99 0.11
N SER A 196 -13.35 10.43 1.37
CA SER A 196 -14.47 11.19 1.89
C SER A 196 -13.94 12.34 2.75
N PRO A 197 -13.46 13.44 2.13
CA PRO A 197 -12.83 14.54 2.85
C PRO A 197 -13.77 15.24 3.85
N GLU A 198 -15.09 15.10 3.69
CA GLU A 198 -16.11 15.60 4.62
C GLU A 198 -16.29 14.71 5.86
N GLY A 199 -15.77 13.49 5.84
CA GLY A 199 -15.86 12.49 6.90
C GLY A 199 -16.52 11.17 6.50
N PRO A 200 -16.52 10.18 7.39
CA PRO A 200 -17.14 8.87 7.17
C PRO A 200 -18.63 8.95 6.83
N SER A 201 -19.10 7.99 6.02
CA SER A 201 -20.52 7.87 5.69
C SER A 201 -21.36 7.61 6.95
N ALA A 202 -22.62 8.04 6.94
CA ALA A 202 -23.52 7.91 8.08
C ALA A 202 -23.79 6.45 8.53
N ASN A 203 -23.48 5.47 7.68
CA ASN A 203 -23.62 4.04 7.92
C ASN A 203 -22.28 3.32 8.12
N ALA A 204 -21.17 4.04 8.31
CA ALA A 204 -19.88 3.44 8.61
C ALA A 204 -19.96 2.67 9.93
N ARG A 205 -19.67 1.35 9.88
CA ARG A 205 -19.85 0.44 11.03
C ARG A 205 -19.03 0.84 12.27
N ASP A 206 -17.85 1.43 12.04
CA ASP A 206 -16.90 1.80 13.09
C ASP A 206 -17.14 3.19 13.67
N VAL A 207 -18.15 3.93 13.16
CA VAL A 207 -18.47 5.30 13.59
C VAL A 207 -19.90 5.34 14.13
N PRO A 208 -20.09 5.61 15.43
CA PRO A 208 -21.42 5.69 16.01
C PRO A 208 -22.31 6.74 15.31
N ALA A 209 -23.61 6.45 15.25
CA ALA A 209 -24.59 7.40 14.72
C ALA A 209 -24.52 8.73 15.47
N GLY A 210 -24.46 9.83 14.73
CA GLY A 210 -24.39 11.19 15.29
C GLY A 210 -22.98 11.72 15.54
N VAL A 211 -21.93 10.90 15.42
CA VAL A 211 -20.54 11.39 15.41
C VAL A 211 -20.28 12.15 14.10
N LYS A 212 -19.95 13.43 14.21
CA LYS A 212 -19.71 14.39 13.10
C LYS A 212 -18.29 14.92 13.04
N ARG A 213 -17.45 14.60 14.01
CA ARG A 213 -16.02 14.96 14.04
C ARG A 213 -15.21 13.91 14.82
N PRO A 214 -13.91 13.74 14.55
CA PRO A 214 -13.09 12.70 15.18
C PRO A 214 -13.12 12.74 16.71
N GLY A 215 -13.00 13.93 17.32
CA GLY A 215 -12.98 14.06 18.78
C GLY A 215 -14.26 13.60 19.51
N GLN A 216 -15.37 13.39 18.80
CA GLN A 216 -16.60 12.81 19.37
C GLN A 216 -16.54 11.28 19.50
N CYS A 217 -15.57 10.60 18.87
CA CYS A 217 -15.36 9.16 19.07
C CYS A 217 -15.13 8.84 20.56
N LEU A 218 -14.29 9.63 21.25
CA LEU A 218 -14.07 9.47 22.68
C LEU A 218 -15.31 9.80 23.51
N GLU A 219 -16.18 10.70 23.05
CA GLU A 219 -17.41 11.04 23.76
C GLU A 219 -18.43 9.91 23.68
N ALA A 220 -18.59 9.30 22.50
CA ALA A 220 -19.63 8.33 22.19
C ALA A 220 -19.30 6.88 22.57
N LEU A 221 -18.03 6.54 22.79
CA LEU A 221 -17.57 5.16 22.99
C LEU A 221 -16.79 5.01 24.30
N ASP A 222 -16.99 3.90 24.99
CA ASP A 222 -16.46 3.69 26.35
C ASP A 222 -15.30 2.68 26.44
N ALA A 223 -14.85 2.15 25.30
CA ALA A 223 -13.75 1.18 25.24
C ALA A 223 -12.66 1.62 24.25
N ALA A 224 -11.41 1.28 24.56
CA ALA A 224 -10.22 1.70 23.82
C ALA A 224 -10.25 1.29 22.34
N ASP A 225 -10.57 0.02 22.04
CA ASP A 225 -10.58 -0.48 20.67
C ASP A 225 -11.68 0.13 19.79
N PRO A 226 -12.95 0.26 20.24
CA PRO A 226 -13.95 1.01 19.51
C PRO A 226 -13.55 2.47 19.24
N VAL A 227 -12.99 3.18 20.24
CA VAL A 227 -12.52 4.57 20.04
C VAL A 227 -11.42 4.60 18.97
N ARG A 228 -10.47 3.65 19.01
CA ARG A 228 -9.40 3.53 18.03
C ARG A 228 -9.94 3.33 16.62
N LEU A 229 -10.84 2.36 16.43
CA LEU A 229 -11.44 2.07 15.13
C LEU A 229 -12.22 3.27 14.58
N CYS A 230 -12.96 3.97 15.43
CA CYS A 230 -13.65 5.21 15.06
C CYS A 230 -12.67 6.29 14.56
N LEU A 231 -11.59 6.57 15.31
CA LEU A 231 -10.57 7.55 14.92
C LEU A 231 -9.81 7.12 13.64
N MET A 232 -9.45 5.84 13.52
CA MET A 232 -8.81 5.29 12.33
C MET A 232 -9.71 5.43 11.10
N ARG A 233 -11.01 5.18 11.25
CA ARG A 233 -11.98 5.33 10.17
C ARG A 233 -12.05 6.78 9.69
N TRP A 234 -12.13 7.73 10.62
CA TRP A 234 -12.05 9.15 10.29
C TRP A 234 -10.74 9.52 9.57
N ALA A 235 -9.61 8.98 10.01
CA ALA A 235 -8.31 9.33 9.44
C ALA A 235 -8.17 8.78 8.01
N SER A 236 -8.59 7.52 7.81
CA SER A 236 -8.66 6.90 6.49
C SER A 236 -9.60 7.63 5.55
N ASP A 237 -10.81 7.98 6.00
CA ASP A 237 -11.82 8.59 5.13
C ASP A 237 -11.45 10.05 4.77
N VAL A 238 -10.94 10.84 5.71
CA VAL A 238 -10.63 12.26 5.47
C VAL A 238 -9.24 12.48 4.88
N LEU A 239 -8.23 11.79 5.40
CA LEU A 239 -6.82 12.00 5.04
C LEU A 239 -6.25 10.83 4.25
N GLY A 240 -6.96 9.71 4.09
CA GLY A 240 -6.41 8.56 3.36
C GLY A 240 -5.25 7.87 4.07
N ARG A 241 -4.99 8.23 5.34
CA ARG A 241 -3.85 7.74 6.14
C ARG A 241 -4.34 7.31 7.51
N THR A 242 -3.69 6.29 8.06
CA THR A 242 -3.99 5.78 9.41
C THR A 242 -2.75 5.74 10.30
N ASP A 243 -1.55 5.80 9.73
CA ASP A 243 -0.31 5.91 10.49
C ASP A 243 -0.17 7.30 11.12
N VAL A 244 0.03 7.35 12.44
CA VAL A 244 0.08 8.63 13.17
C VAL A 244 1.32 9.46 12.79
N GLN A 245 2.42 8.84 12.40
CA GLN A 245 3.61 9.59 11.98
C GLN A 245 3.38 10.26 10.63
N GLU A 246 2.72 9.59 9.68
CA GLU A 246 2.28 10.21 8.42
C GLU A 246 1.27 11.33 8.69
N LEU A 247 0.26 11.09 9.52
CA LEU A 247 -0.73 12.12 9.88
C LEU A 247 -0.07 13.38 10.49
N ARG A 248 0.99 13.21 11.27
CA ARG A 248 1.77 14.34 11.83
C ARG A 248 2.58 15.11 10.79
N GLN A 249 2.81 14.55 9.61
CA GLN A 249 3.46 15.23 8.48
C GLN A 249 2.45 16.03 7.65
N ALA A 250 1.15 15.89 7.90
CA ALA A 250 0.13 16.59 7.14
C ALA A 250 0.31 18.13 7.22
N GLU A 251 0.05 18.82 6.10
CA GLU A 251 -0.05 20.28 6.03
C GLU A 251 -1.20 20.77 6.90
N THR A 252 -2.32 20.03 6.90
CA THR A 252 -3.45 20.23 7.79
C THR A 252 -3.89 18.88 8.35
N ILE A 253 -4.20 18.86 9.64
CA ILE A 253 -4.77 17.68 10.32
C ILE A 253 -6.27 17.82 10.53
N ALA A 254 -6.89 18.94 10.16
CA ALA A 254 -8.33 19.11 10.32
C ALA A 254 -9.11 17.98 9.60
N PRO A 255 -10.20 17.46 10.19
CA PRO A 255 -10.88 17.92 11.40
C PRO A 255 -10.32 17.33 12.72
N PHE A 256 -9.16 16.68 12.69
CA PHE A 256 -8.48 16.23 13.91
C PHE A 256 -7.84 17.39 14.67
N THR A 257 -7.67 17.17 15.96
CA THR A 257 -6.83 17.96 16.84
C THR A 257 -5.54 17.22 17.17
N ALA A 258 -4.55 17.92 17.72
CA ALA A 258 -3.34 17.27 18.25
C ALA A 258 -3.66 16.25 19.35
N PHE A 259 -4.70 16.50 20.16
CA PHE A 259 -5.19 15.55 21.15
C PHE A 259 -5.69 14.25 20.49
N ASP A 260 -6.46 14.35 19.42
CA ASP A 260 -7.01 13.17 18.74
C ASP A 260 -5.90 12.28 18.16
N LEU A 261 -4.83 12.87 17.62
CA LEU A 261 -3.68 12.13 17.12
C LEU A 261 -2.86 11.48 18.24
N ASP A 262 -2.68 12.18 19.36
CA ASP A 262 -1.98 11.63 20.52
C ASP A 262 -2.79 10.52 21.21
N LEU A 263 -4.11 10.66 21.26
CA LEU A 263 -5.02 9.59 21.70
C LEU A 263 -4.93 8.39 20.76
N LEU A 264 -5.03 8.59 19.45
CA LEU A 264 -4.91 7.53 18.46
C LEU A 264 -3.56 6.79 18.61
N ALA A 265 -2.45 7.51 18.79
CA ALA A 265 -1.14 6.92 19.05
C ALA A 265 -1.14 6.03 20.31
N CYS A 266 -1.67 6.51 21.43
CA CYS A 266 -1.74 5.70 22.65
C CYS A 266 -2.59 4.44 22.47
N LEU A 267 -3.66 4.50 21.66
CA LEU A 267 -4.56 3.36 21.45
C LEU A 267 -3.96 2.26 20.56
N TYR A 268 -3.02 2.61 19.67
CA TYR A 268 -2.29 1.64 18.85
C TYR A 268 -1.31 0.78 19.65
N GLU A 269 -0.90 1.22 20.83
CA GLU A 269 -0.03 0.43 21.68
C GLU A 269 -0.78 -0.82 22.18
N GLU A 270 -0.13 -1.98 22.09
CA GLU A 270 -0.67 -3.22 22.62
C GLU A 270 -0.59 -3.23 24.15
N ASP A 271 -1.53 -3.93 24.77
CA ASP A 271 -1.53 -4.20 26.21
C ASP A 271 -0.43 -5.23 26.55
N GLY A 272 0.84 -4.78 26.53
CA GLY A 272 1.93 -5.41 27.28
C GLY A 272 2.73 -6.54 26.61
N ARG A 273 3.08 -6.44 25.32
CA ARG A 273 4.17 -7.24 24.74
C ARG A 273 5.15 -6.36 23.96
N GLY A 274 6.41 -6.29 24.42
CA GLY A 274 7.51 -5.62 23.73
C GLY A 274 8.13 -4.43 24.48
N SER A 275 8.98 -3.67 23.78
CA SER A 275 9.73 -2.50 24.30
C SER A 275 8.92 -1.19 24.31
N ARG A 276 7.62 -1.22 23.98
CA ARG A 276 6.79 -0.02 23.86
C ARG A 276 6.11 0.32 25.20
N VAL A 277 5.80 1.60 25.39
CA VAL A 277 5.07 2.06 26.58
C VAL A 277 3.68 1.42 26.55
N PRO A 278 3.28 0.69 27.60
CA PRO A 278 1.95 0.08 27.64
C PRO A 278 0.86 1.13 27.42
N ARG A 279 -0.17 0.78 26.65
CA ARG A 279 -1.34 1.64 26.35
C ARG A 279 -1.83 2.41 27.58
N LYS A 280 -2.02 1.73 28.70
CA LYS A 280 -2.44 2.32 29.97
C LYS A 280 -1.53 3.48 30.42
N GLN A 281 -0.21 3.26 30.43
CA GLN A 281 0.74 4.29 30.85
C GLN A 281 0.76 5.48 29.88
N CYS A 282 0.58 5.23 28.57
CA CYS A 282 0.43 6.29 27.57
C CYS A 282 -0.83 7.13 27.85
N LEU A 283 -1.97 6.48 28.08
CA LEU A 283 -3.24 7.14 28.39
C LEU A 283 -3.21 7.91 29.72
N GLU A 284 -2.56 7.38 30.76
CA GLU A 284 -2.34 8.09 32.04
C GLU A 284 -1.51 9.36 31.82
N THR A 285 -0.43 9.26 31.04
CA THR A 285 0.42 10.41 30.71
C THR A 285 -0.34 11.46 29.89
N LEU A 286 -1.14 11.00 28.92
CA LEU A 286 -1.99 11.88 28.11
C LEU A 286 -2.99 12.61 29.00
N MET A 287 -3.68 11.90 29.88
CA MET A 287 -4.66 12.46 30.83
C MET A 287 -4.03 13.47 31.78
N LEU A 288 -2.85 13.20 32.33
CA LEU A 288 -2.14 14.15 33.20
C LEU A 288 -1.75 15.44 32.46
N ARG A 289 -1.31 15.30 31.19
CA ARG A 289 -0.89 16.45 30.37
C ARG A 289 -2.06 17.32 29.92
N THR A 290 -3.22 16.71 29.63
CA THR A 290 -4.38 17.42 29.04
C THR A 290 -5.46 17.74 30.06
N ASN A 291 -5.43 17.11 31.23
CA ASN A 291 -6.48 17.15 32.25
C ASN A 291 -7.86 16.75 31.68
N ASP A 292 -7.89 15.87 30.68
CA ASP A 292 -9.14 15.42 30.04
C ASP A 292 -9.74 14.21 30.77
N ALA A 293 -10.74 14.48 31.60
CA ALA A 293 -11.40 13.46 32.42
C ALA A 293 -12.11 12.37 31.59
N ARG A 294 -12.38 12.60 30.29
CA ARG A 294 -13.00 11.58 29.42
C ARG A 294 -12.10 10.36 29.23
N LEU A 295 -10.79 10.50 29.42
CA LEU A 295 -9.84 9.39 29.33
C LEU A 295 -9.98 8.39 30.49
N GLN A 296 -10.61 8.80 31.61
CA GLN A 296 -10.77 7.95 32.79
C GLN A 296 -11.52 6.65 32.47
N LYS A 297 -12.51 6.70 31.56
CA LYS A 297 -13.29 5.53 31.15
C LYS A 297 -12.47 4.52 30.32
N LEU A 298 -11.40 4.98 29.67
CA LEU A 298 -10.49 4.09 28.95
C LEU A 298 -9.45 3.45 29.88
N LEU A 299 -9.14 4.10 30.99
CA LEU A 299 -8.20 3.60 32.01
C LEU A 299 -8.85 2.59 32.96
N ASN A 300 -10.14 2.76 33.23
CA ASN A 300 -10.96 1.91 34.08
C ASN A 300 -12.23 1.47 33.31
N PRO A 301 -12.09 0.58 32.31
CA PRO A 301 -13.19 0.11 31.48
C PRO A 301 -14.21 -0.75 32.25
#